data_AF-A0A6A0BB71-F1
#
_entry.id   AF-A0A6A0BB71-F1
#
_cell.length_a   1.000
_cell.length_b   1.000
_cell.length_c   1.000
_cell.angle_alpha   90.00
_cell.angle_beta   90.00
_cell.angle_gamma   90.00
#
_symmetry.space_group_name_H-M   'P 1'
#
loop_
_entity.id
_entity.type
_entity.pdbx_description
1 polymer ?
#
loop_
_entity_poly.entity_id
_entity_poly.type
_entity_poly.pdbx_seq_one_letter_code
_entity_poly.pdbx_strand_id
1 'polypeptide(L)'
;MRKTQKYIVAFRTHMWSDTIQEIFDSLIEVLDFNLWELVILTDETNGIISTPDGIEKVSHTADLSAFDLPDIPLGQSLWRNGDYAMQPLVQAIQAPAYIILENDTLVRGTTLFAELADFFDHGGEVVTSKFYHVSRKHWNARTAKGEVLPGDLAQAHVWLWGTTRETAALLLKERQEMVQRSDGTPSQWPVDEIFLGNMILKHNLKIYDVNAADNIKTDYLDYRPAYSLLDSNIWKGNQLVHPAVSQASIFTKYAKEYNWFLKADGWEFAQGTQVFRSMMLSHLDGSNQGVYNAVIRNMYHDKRDVLGFSKLAIKHGLTYDNQLDFANLALHKPVASSLTFSTITEQFAQAESAVDGNLDTDKYRFGGFASRWDNKPWWQIDLEVEMAISQLKLYHREGYFERTKAIDVEVSSDGETFVKIAELREIVFTKVETTRNRQGYAFLKTVNLSPITTRFVRLTNVSDDAVIFNLNQVEIYE
;
A
#
# COMPACT_ATOMS: atom_id res chain seq x y z
N MET A 1 26.65 -0.90 32.66
CA MET A 1 26.65 0.30 31.80
C MET A 1 27.98 0.38 31.07
N ARG A 2 27.95 0.13 29.76
CA ARG A 2 29.09 0.17 28.85
C ARG A 2 29.42 1.63 28.49
N LYS A 3 30.65 1.95 28.14
CA LYS A 3 31.03 3.28 27.64
C LYS A 3 31.77 3.16 26.32
N THR A 4 31.53 4.07 25.40
CA THR A 4 32.26 4.19 24.13
C THR A 4 32.53 5.66 23.80
N GLN A 5 33.55 5.89 22.96
CA GLN A 5 33.83 7.20 22.37
C GLN A 5 33.20 7.36 20.99
N LYS A 6 32.70 6.27 20.40
CA LYS A 6 31.96 6.27 19.13
C LYS A 6 30.52 6.70 19.36
N TYR A 7 29.87 7.17 18.30
CA TYR A 7 28.44 7.38 18.31
C TYR A 7 27.70 6.06 18.21
N ILE A 8 26.44 6.03 18.65
CA ILE A 8 25.61 4.82 18.59
C ILE A 8 24.54 5.00 17.52
N VAL A 9 24.37 3.97 16.68
CA VAL A 9 23.16 3.78 15.88
C VAL A 9 22.42 2.58 16.43
N ALA A 10 21.21 2.81 16.92
CA ALA A 10 20.31 1.79 17.42
C ALA A 10 19.26 1.48 16.35
N PHE A 11 19.32 0.27 15.81
CA PHE A 11 18.28 -0.27 14.94
C PHE A 11 17.13 -0.78 15.80
N ARG A 12 16.05 0.00 15.88
CA ARG A 12 14.92 -0.26 16.75
C ARG A 12 13.91 -1.18 16.07
N THR A 13 13.51 -2.24 16.77
CA THR A 13 12.52 -3.18 16.24
C THR A 13 11.70 -3.86 17.33
N HIS A 14 10.49 -4.28 16.99
CA HIS A 14 9.58 -5.08 17.82
C HIS A 14 9.38 -6.51 17.29
N MET A 15 10.12 -6.87 16.23
CA MET A 15 10.15 -8.22 15.65
C MET A 15 11.40 -8.41 14.79
N TRP A 16 11.75 -9.64 14.41
CA TRP A 16 12.80 -9.90 13.42
C TRP A 16 12.25 -10.77 12.30
N SER A 17 12.49 -10.39 11.05
CA SER A 17 12.07 -11.09 9.84
C SER A 17 13.12 -10.93 8.76
N ASP A 18 13.07 -11.75 7.71
CA ASP A 18 14.01 -11.65 6.58
C ASP A 18 14.00 -10.25 5.94
N THR A 19 12.83 -9.61 5.87
CA THR A 19 12.69 -8.23 5.39
C THR A 19 13.40 -7.22 6.29
N ILE A 20 13.27 -7.37 7.61
CA ILE A 20 13.97 -6.51 8.57
C ILE A 20 15.49 -6.77 8.49
N GLN A 21 15.90 -8.02 8.25
CA GLN A 21 17.28 -8.37 8.01
C GLN A 21 17.85 -7.64 6.79
N GLU A 22 17.13 -7.58 5.66
CA GLU A 22 17.58 -6.85 4.46
C GLU A 22 17.79 -5.35 4.73
N ILE A 23 16.88 -4.71 5.48
CA ILE A 23 17.01 -3.30 5.86
C ILE A 23 18.19 -3.11 6.83
N PHE A 24 18.37 -4.03 7.76
CA PHE A 24 19.48 -4.03 8.72
C PHE A 24 20.85 -4.23 8.04
N ASP A 25 20.94 -5.12 7.06
CA ASP A 25 22.16 -5.35 6.28
C ASP A 25 22.53 -4.10 5.48
N SER A 26 21.53 -3.41 4.90
CA SER A 26 21.74 -2.11 4.28
C SER A 26 22.32 -1.07 5.25
N LEU A 27 21.87 -1.07 6.51
CA LEU A 27 22.43 -0.19 7.52
C LEU A 27 23.90 -0.54 7.82
N ILE A 28 24.24 -1.82 7.94
CA ILE A 28 25.63 -2.27 8.12
C ILE A 28 26.53 -1.76 6.98
N GLU A 29 26.05 -1.84 5.73
CA GLU A 29 26.81 -1.41 4.56
C GLU A 29 27.14 0.09 4.54
N VAL A 30 26.27 0.94 5.11
CA VAL A 30 26.42 2.40 5.04
C VAL A 30 27.18 3.00 6.23
N LEU A 31 27.39 2.25 7.30
CA LEU A 31 28.03 2.74 8.51
C LEU A 31 29.56 2.70 8.43
N ASP A 32 30.20 3.81 8.77
CA ASP A 32 31.62 3.82 9.11
C ASP A 32 31.81 3.38 10.56
N PHE A 33 32.21 2.12 10.75
CA PHE A 33 32.45 1.54 12.06
C PHE A 33 33.63 2.16 12.83
N ASN A 34 34.42 3.07 12.24
CA ASN A 34 35.39 3.86 13.00
C ASN A 34 34.71 4.96 13.84
N LEU A 35 33.59 5.49 13.35
CA LEU A 35 32.82 6.57 13.98
C LEU A 35 31.60 6.05 14.74
N TRP A 36 30.97 4.99 14.21
CA TRP A 36 29.69 4.48 14.69
C TRP A 36 29.82 3.07 15.26
N GLU A 37 29.00 2.77 16.27
CA GLU A 37 28.71 1.42 16.72
C GLU A 37 27.23 1.11 16.49
N LEU A 38 26.96 -0.07 15.96
CA LEU A 38 25.61 -0.55 15.68
C LEU A 38 25.11 -1.39 16.87
N VAL A 39 23.88 -1.11 17.30
CA VAL A 39 23.17 -1.81 18.37
C VAL A 39 21.78 -2.18 17.87
N ILE A 40 21.27 -3.34 18.26
CA ILE A 40 19.87 -3.71 18.00
C ILE A 40 19.06 -3.39 19.27
N LEU A 41 18.11 -2.47 19.13
CA LEU A 41 17.25 -2.03 20.22
C LEU A 41 15.88 -2.72 20.10
N THR A 42 15.64 -3.73 20.93
CA THR A 42 14.45 -4.58 20.82
C THR A 42 13.37 -4.20 21.84
N ASP A 43 12.17 -3.89 21.34
CA ASP A 43 10.94 -3.86 22.13
C ASP A 43 10.43 -5.30 22.29
N GLU A 44 10.72 -5.90 23.44
CA GLU A 44 10.33 -7.27 23.80
C GLU A 44 9.05 -7.32 24.65
N THR A 45 8.21 -6.27 24.60
CA THR A 45 6.91 -6.25 25.30
C THR A 45 6.04 -7.46 24.95
N ASN A 46 6.12 -7.93 23.70
CA ASN A 46 5.34 -9.06 23.19
C ASN A 46 6.16 -10.37 23.10
N GLY A 47 7.30 -10.45 23.78
CA GLY A 47 8.15 -11.64 23.81
C GLY A 47 9.58 -11.37 23.37
N ILE A 48 10.46 -12.32 23.69
CA ILE A 48 11.89 -12.24 23.37
C ILE A 48 12.08 -12.33 21.86
N ILE A 49 12.91 -11.44 21.33
CA ILE A 49 13.24 -11.36 19.91
C ILE A 49 14.62 -11.96 19.70
N SER A 50 14.70 -12.95 18.81
CA SER A 50 15.98 -13.46 18.32
C SER A 50 16.53 -12.47 17.29
N THR A 51 17.79 -12.08 17.45
CA THR A 51 18.49 -11.14 16.58
C THR A 51 19.77 -11.78 16.04
N PRO A 52 20.39 -11.23 14.98
CA PRO A 52 21.66 -11.70 14.45
C PRO A 52 22.76 -11.75 15.51
N ASP A 53 23.60 -12.78 15.42
CA ASP A 53 24.77 -12.92 16.28
C ASP A 53 25.81 -11.84 15.99
N GLY A 54 26.61 -11.48 17.00
CA GLY A 54 27.74 -10.57 16.84
C GLY A 54 27.41 -9.08 16.91
N ILE A 55 26.14 -8.70 17.03
CA ILE A 55 25.70 -7.31 17.28
C ILE A 55 25.13 -7.22 18.69
N GLU A 56 25.49 -6.15 19.42
CA GLU A 56 24.97 -5.93 20.78
C GLU A 56 23.45 -5.70 20.74
N LYS A 57 22.71 -6.47 21.55
CA LYS A 57 21.26 -6.31 21.73
C LYS A 57 20.96 -5.60 23.04
N VAL A 58 20.20 -4.51 22.97
CA VAL A 58 19.61 -3.83 24.13
C VAL A 58 18.11 -4.09 24.10
N SER A 59 17.63 -4.88 25.07
CA SER A 59 16.20 -5.19 25.22
C SER A 59 15.52 -4.23 26.19
N HIS A 60 14.27 -3.87 25.89
CA HIS A 60 13.37 -3.23 26.85
C HIS A 60 11.92 -3.66 26.60
N THR A 61 11.02 -3.26 27.49
CA THR A 61 9.57 -3.44 27.32
C THR A 61 8.87 -2.09 27.49
N ALA A 62 7.54 -2.09 27.40
CA ALA A 62 6.69 -0.94 27.70
C ALA A 62 6.71 -0.57 29.20
N ASP A 63 7.28 -1.40 30.08
CA ASP A 63 7.53 -1.03 31.47
C ASP A 63 8.78 -0.16 31.56
N LEU A 64 8.54 1.15 31.63
CA LEU A 64 9.56 2.18 31.77
C LEU A 64 9.45 2.91 33.11
N SER A 65 8.88 2.23 34.12
CA SER A 65 8.77 2.76 35.49
C SER A 65 10.12 3.12 36.09
N ALA A 66 11.20 2.45 35.69
CA ALA A 66 12.57 2.79 36.09
C ALA A 66 13.02 4.20 35.65
N PHE A 67 12.29 4.83 34.73
CA PHE A 67 12.54 6.18 34.22
C PHE A 67 11.43 7.17 34.61
N ASP A 68 10.49 6.78 35.49
CA ASP A 68 9.30 7.57 35.85
C ASP A 68 8.44 7.96 34.63
N LEU A 69 8.40 7.09 33.61
CA LEU A 69 7.61 7.28 32.39
C LEU A 69 6.33 6.44 32.43
N PRO A 70 5.16 7.04 32.15
CA PRO A 70 3.89 6.32 32.19
C PRO A 70 3.61 5.56 30.88
N ASP A 71 2.91 4.43 30.98
CA ASP A 71 2.37 3.68 29.83
C ASP A 71 1.10 4.35 29.30
N ILE A 72 1.26 5.46 28.56
CA ILE A 72 0.14 6.21 27.97
C ILE A 72 0.29 6.29 26.44
N PRO A 73 -0.68 5.78 25.68
CA PRO A 73 -1.86 5.00 26.08
C PRO A 73 -1.43 3.60 26.56
N LEU A 74 -2.19 3.05 27.50
CA LEU A 74 -1.94 1.72 28.06
C LEU A 74 -1.77 0.66 26.94
N GLY A 75 -0.64 -0.05 26.96
CA GLY A 75 -0.29 -1.08 25.99
C GLY A 75 0.13 -0.56 24.60
N GLN A 76 0.24 0.76 24.41
CA GLN A 76 0.64 1.40 23.16
C GLN A 76 1.66 2.53 23.35
N SER A 77 2.22 2.69 24.56
CA SER A 77 3.16 3.77 24.84
C SER A 77 4.39 3.73 23.95
N LEU A 78 5.02 2.58 23.74
CA LEU A 78 6.19 2.49 22.88
C LEU A 78 5.88 2.74 21.40
N TRP A 79 4.67 2.43 20.94
CA TRP A 79 4.26 2.73 19.57
C TRP A 79 4.02 4.23 19.37
N ARG A 80 3.53 4.93 20.40
CA ARG A 80 3.14 6.34 20.33
C ARG A 80 4.21 7.32 20.84
N ASN A 81 5.16 6.81 21.62
CA ASN A 81 6.23 7.55 22.26
C ASN A 81 7.56 6.83 21.96
N GLY A 82 7.96 6.78 20.68
CA GLY A 82 9.25 6.25 20.25
C GLY A 82 10.45 6.92 20.92
N ASP A 83 10.28 8.16 21.42
CA ASP A 83 11.28 8.86 22.23
C ASP A 83 11.65 8.10 23.53
N TYR A 84 10.74 7.29 24.05
CA TYR A 84 10.99 6.48 25.24
C TYR A 84 12.11 5.46 25.05
N ALA A 85 12.26 4.92 23.83
CA ALA A 85 13.26 3.89 23.53
C ALA A 85 14.71 4.40 23.70
N MET A 86 14.90 5.73 23.71
CA MET A 86 16.19 6.35 24.01
C MET A 86 16.68 6.06 25.42
N GLN A 87 15.78 5.91 26.40
CA GLN A 87 16.16 5.78 27.81
C GLN A 87 16.87 4.45 28.15
N PRO A 88 16.32 3.27 27.78
CA PRO A 88 17.04 2.02 27.98
C PRO A 88 18.36 1.97 27.18
N LEU A 89 18.41 2.60 25.99
CA LEU A 89 19.65 2.69 25.20
C LEU A 89 20.75 3.47 25.93
N VAL A 90 20.45 4.68 26.38
CA VAL A 90 21.39 5.54 27.13
C VAL A 90 21.79 4.91 28.46
N GLN A 91 20.87 4.19 29.12
CA GLN A 91 21.18 3.45 30.35
C GLN A 91 22.14 2.28 30.11
N ALA A 92 22.01 1.58 28.98
CA ALA A 92 22.86 0.46 28.63
C ALA A 92 24.27 0.93 28.24
N ILE A 93 24.36 1.95 27.39
CA ILE A 93 25.60 2.38 26.72
C ILE A 93 25.75 3.90 26.84
N GLN A 94 26.83 4.37 27.46
CA GLN A 94 27.22 5.78 27.42
C GLN A 94 28.04 6.08 26.17
N ALA A 95 27.47 6.86 25.27
CA ALA A 95 28.08 7.41 24.07
C ALA A 95 27.88 8.95 23.99
N PRO A 96 28.63 9.65 23.12
CA PRO A 96 28.44 11.10 22.92
C PRO A 96 27.07 11.45 22.31
N ALA A 97 26.61 10.66 21.35
CA ALA A 97 25.31 10.82 20.70
C ALA A 97 24.75 9.48 20.22
N TYR A 98 23.43 9.46 19.98
CA TYR A 98 22.66 8.28 19.62
C TYR A 98 21.72 8.63 18.46
N ILE A 99 21.67 7.75 17.46
CA ILE A 99 20.64 7.71 16.43
C ILE A 99 19.78 6.48 16.68
N ILE A 100 18.46 6.62 16.61
CA ILE A 100 17.49 5.54 16.54
C ILE A 100 16.94 5.51 15.11
N LEU A 101 16.97 4.33 14.51
CA LEU A 101 16.39 4.03 13.20
C LEU A 101 15.28 2.99 13.37
N GLU A 102 14.06 3.31 12.93
CA GLU A 102 12.95 2.36 12.92
C GLU A 102 13.16 1.23 11.90
N ASN A 103 12.66 0.04 12.21
CA ASN A 103 12.89 -1.18 11.42
C ASN A 103 12.29 -1.18 10.00
N ASP A 104 11.42 -0.23 9.67
CA ASP A 104 10.88 -0.01 8.34
C ASP A 104 11.42 1.27 7.68
N THR A 105 12.57 1.77 8.15
CA THR A 105 13.30 2.89 7.52
C THR A 105 14.57 2.39 6.84
N LEU A 106 14.61 2.47 5.50
CA LEU A 106 15.77 2.07 4.70
C LEU A 106 16.71 3.26 4.49
N VAL A 107 17.99 3.06 4.82
CA VAL A 107 19.07 4.02 4.58
C VAL A 107 19.98 3.49 3.48
N ARG A 108 20.26 4.31 2.46
CA ARG A 108 21.24 4.01 1.40
C ARG A 108 22.28 5.11 1.28
N GLY A 109 23.48 4.68 0.91
CA GLY A 109 24.64 5.55 0.73
C GLY A 109 25.27 5.98 2.06
N THR A 110 26.56 6.29 2.03
CA THR A 110 27.36 6.58 3.24
C THR A 110 27.24 8.03 3.70
N THR A 111 26.67 8.91 2.88
CA THR A 111 26.65 10.37 3.12
C THR A 111 25.88 10.75 4.39
N LEU A 112 24.73 10.14 4.66
CA LEU A 112 23.91 10.50 5.82
C LEU A 112 24.70 10.38 7.14
N PHE A 113 25.28 9.21 7.42
CA PHE A 113 25.99 9.01 8.69
C PHE A 113 27.32 9.76 8.77
N ALA A 114 27.92 10.14 7.64
CA ALA A 114 29.06 11.05 7.63
C ALA A 114 28.63 12.48 8.02
N GLU A 115 27.54 12.99 7.44
CA GLU A 115 26.99 14.32 7.78
C GLU A 115 26.49 14.38 9.23
N LEU A 116 25.88 13.31 9.74
CA LEU A 116 25.43 13.24 11.13
C LEU A 116 26.60 13.24 12.12
N ALA A 117 27.70 12.54 11.81
CA ALA A 117 28.90 12.58 12.65
C ALA A 117 29.51 13.98 12.69
N ASP A 118 29.68 14.60 11.53
CA ASP A 118 30.17 15.99 11.41
C ASP A 118 29.26 16.97 12.18
N PHE A 119 27.95 16.81 12.07
CA PHE A 119 26.98 17.62 12.80
C PHE A 119 27.18 17.53 14.32
N PHE A 120 27.35 16.33 14.87
CA PHE A 120 27.59 16.16 16.31
C PHE A 120 28.96 16.69 16.75
N ASP A 121 30.01 16.48 15.95
CA ASP A 121 31.35 17.04 16.20
C ASP A 121 31.34 18.58 16.26
N HIS A 122 30.43 19.22 15.53
CA HIS A 122 30.25 20.67 15.52
C HIS A 122 29.16 21.16 16.49
N GLY A 123 28.81 20.34 17.48
CA GLY A 123 27.93 20.70 18.58
C GLY A 123 26.44 20.75 18.20
N GLY A 124 26.04 19.94 17.21
CA GLY A 124 24.66 19.59 16.94
C GLY A 124 24.04 18.81 18.10
N GLU A 125 22.72 18.95 18.29
CA GLU A 125 22.04 18.43 19.49
C GLU A 125 20.96 17.40 19.17
N VAL A 126 20.21 17.62 18.10
CA VAL A 126 19.07 16.78 17.70
C VAL A 126 19.10 16.51 16.20
N VAL A 127 18.81 15.28 15.82
CA VAL A 127 18.59 14.84 14.45
C VAL A 127 17.14 14.40 14.32
N THR A 128 16.46 14.78 13.24
CA THR A 128 15.11 14.34 12.92
C THR A 128 14.97 14.12 11.43
N SER A 129 14.07 13.22 11.05
CA SER A 129 13.79 12.95 9.63
C SER A 129 13.16 14.15 8.93
N LYS A 130 12.33 14.93 9.63
CA LYS A 130 11.60 16.07 9.07
C LYS A 130 11.05 16.98 10.17
N PHE A 131 11.29 18.28 10.08
CA PHE A 131 10.83 19.27 11.06
C PHE A 131 9.93 20.34 10.43
N TYR A 132 8.80 20.66 11.07
CA TYR A 132 7.93 21.78 10.64
C TYR A 132 6.95 22.24 11.72
N HIS A 133 6.55 23.51 11.65
CA HIS A 133 5.49 24.07 12.49
C HIS A 133 4.12 23.47 12.16
N VAL A 134 3.30 23.24 13.19
CA VAL A 134 1.94 22.70 13.04
C VAL A 134 0.91 23.52 13.81
N SER A 135 -0.30 23.60 13.27
CA SER A 135 -1.42 24.23 14.01
C SER A 135 -1.99 23.29 15.07
N ARG A 136 -2.67 23.85 16.09
CA ARG A 136 -3.42 23.05 17.08
C ARG A 136 -4.53 22.17 16.50
N LYS A 137 -4.93 22.38 15.23
CA LYS A 137 -5.91 21.54 14.53
C LYS A 137 -5.29 20.29 13.89
N HIS A 138 -3.95 20.22 13.80
CA HIS A 138 -3.23 19.08 13.27
C HIS A 138 -3.62 17.81 14.03
N TRP A 139 -3.73 16.68 13.32
CA TRP A 139 -4.26 15.45 13.90
C TRP A 139 -3.38 14.93 15.06
N ASN A 140 -2.06 15.01 14.93
CA ASN A 140 -1.12 14.69 16.01
C ASN A 140 -1.17 15.70 17.17
N ALA A 141 -1.49 16.98 16.92
CA ALA A 141 -1.61 17.99 17.98
C ALA A 141 -2.81 17.73 18.92
N ARG A 142 -3.76 16.88 18.53
CA ARG A 142 -4.91 16.46 19.37
C ARG A 142 -4.49 15.66 20.60
N THR A 143 -3.23 15.25 20.66
CA THR A 143 -2.61 14.50 21.76
C THR A 143 -2.00 15.42 22.82
N ALA A 144 -1.94 16.72 22.54
CA ALA A 144 -1.39 17.76 23.40
C ALA A 144 -2.48 18.76 23.84
N LYS A 145 -3.67 18.27 24.27
CA LYS A 145 -4.75 19.14 24.75
C LYS A 145 -4.41 19.76 26.11
N GLY A 146 -5.07 20.88 26.41
CA GLY A 146 -4.83 21.62 27.65
C GLY A 146 -3.53 22.41 27.60
N GLU A 147 -2.83 22.45 28.73
CA GLU A 147 -1.62 23.26 28.95
C GLU A 147 -0.35 22.39 29.06
N VAL A 148 -0.37 21.16 28.53
CA VAL A 148 0.80 20.25 28.58
C VAL A 148 1.96 20.72 27.71
N LEU A 149 1.65 21.41 26.60
CA LEU A 149 2.57 22.09 25.69
C LEU A 149 2.05 23.50 25.38
N PRO A 150 2.42 24.52 26.16
CA PRO A 150 2.02 25.90 25.91
C PRO A 150 2.83 26.48 24.73
N GLY A 151 2.20 27.36 23.94
CA GLY A 151 2.84 28.07 22.83
C GLY A 151 2.64 27.44 21.45
N ASP A 152 3.55 27.81 20.53
CA ASP A 152 3.57 27.34 19.16
C ASP A 152 3.97 25.87 19.10
N LEU A 153 3.27 25.09 18.26
CA LEU A 153 3.54 23.67 18.11
C LEU A 153 4.40 23.42 16.87
N ALA A 154 5.31 22.46 16.98
CA ALA A 154 6.01 21.86 15.86
C ALA A 154 5.97 20.34 15.95
N GLN A 155 6.25 19.71 14.81
CA GLN A 155 6.40 18.28 14.66
C GLN A 155 7.81 17.96 14.15
N ALA A 156 8.45 16.95 14.74
CA ALA A 156 9.72 16.38 14.32
C ALA A 156 9.54 14.87 14.13
N HIS A 157 9.70 14.37 12.91
CA HIS A 157 9.51 12.95 12.60
C HIS A 157 10.61 12.06 13.19
N VAL A 158 10.22 10.86 13.66
CA VAL A 158 11.07 9.93 14.42
C VAL A 158 11.37 8.61 13.67
N TRP A 159 11.29 8.58 12.34
CA TRP A 159 11.64 7.40 11.53
C TRP A 159 13.14 7.09 11.59
N LEU A 160 13.94 8.15 11.42
CA LEU A 160 15.31 8.28 11.88
C LEU A 160 15.36 9.55 12.74
N TRP A 161 15.84 9.43 13.97
CA TRP A 161 16.05 10.58 14.85
C TRP A 161 17.16 10.28 15.84
N GLY A 162 17.63 11.29 16.55
CA GLY A 162 18.65 11.08 17.55
C GLY A 162 19.05 12.33 18.29
N THR A 163 19.82 12.16 19.35
CA THR A 163 20.25 13.28 20.18
C THR A 163 21.62 13.01 20.80
N THR A 164 22.25 14.07 21.31
CA THR A 164 23.35 13.91 22.29
C THR A 164 22.83 13.27 23.59
N ARG A 165 23.74 12.79 24.44
CA ARG A 165 23.38 12.26 25.76
C ARG A 165 22.74 13.33 26.65
N GLU A 166 23.26 14.54 26.61
CA GLU A 166 22.80 15.67 27.42
C GLU A 166 21.37 16.07 27.00
N THR A 167 21.10 16.11 25.69
CA THR A 167 19.76 16.34 25.16
C THR A 167 18.80 15.19 25.47
N ALA A 168 19.25 13.92 25.43
CA ALA A 168 18.41 12.79 25.84
C ALA A 168 17.94 12.91 27.31
N ALA A 169 18.83 13.34 28.21
CA ALA A 169 18.49 13.60 29.61
C ALA A 169 17.53 14.78 29.78
N LEU A 170 17.69 15.84 28.96
CA LEU A 170 16.74 16.96 28.91
C LEU A 170 15.34 16.49 28.49
N LEU A 171 15.24 15.68 27.42
CA LEU A 171 13.96 15.15 26.95
C LEU A 171 13.29 14.26 28.00
N LEU A 172 14.05 13.41 28.70
CA LEU A 172 13.52 12.61 29.80
C LEU A 172 12.93 13.50 30.90
N LYS A 173 13.68 14.52 31.33
CA LYS A 173 13.23 15.46 32.35
C LYS A 173 11.94 16.17 31.95
N GLU A 174 11.81 16.57 30.68
CA GLU A 174 10.61 17.21 30.16
C GLU A 174 9.38 16.28 30.16
N ARG A 175 9.56 15.00 29.82
CA ARG A 175 8.51 13.98 29.98
C ARG A 175 8.11 13.82 31.45
N GLN A 176 9.07 13.73 32.37
CA GLN A 176 8.81 13.57 33.81
C GLN A 176 8.06 14.78 34.40
N GLU A 177 8.45 16.01 34.05
CA GLU A 177 7.74 17.21 34.46
C GLU A 177 6.34 17.30 33.85
N MET A 178 6.14 16.77 32.63
CA MET A 178 4.84 16.73 31.98
C MET A 178 3.85 15.82 32.68
N VAL A 179 4.31 14.78 33.39
CA VAL A 179 3.45 13.94 34.26
C VAL A 179 2.68 14.81 35.26
N GLN A 180 3.28 15.89 35.75
CA GLN A 180 2.63 16.82 36.70
C GLN A 180 1.60 17.75 36.05
N ARG A 181 1.68 17.94 34.72
CA ARG A 181 0.79 18.82 33.94
C ARG A 181 -0.33 18.06 33.24
N SER A 182 -0.15 16.76 33.04
CA SER A 182 -1.09 15.87 32.36
C SER A 182 -2.13 15.32 33.34
N ASP A 183 -3.37 15.18 32.89
CA ASP A 183 -4.41 14.42 33.60
C ASP A 183 -4.28 12.89 33.42
N GLY A 184 -3.20 12.43 32.77
CA GLY A 184 -2.95 11.01 32.49
C GLY A 184 -3.76 10.47 31.31
N THR A 185 -4.55 11.30 30.64
CA THR A 185 -5.29 10.86 29.44
C THR A 185 -4.39 10.85 28.21
N PRO A 186 -4.64 9.96 27.23
CA PRO A 186 -3.95 10.01 25.94
C PRO A 186 -4.05 11.37 25.24
N SER A 187 -5.12 12.13 25.50
CA SER A 187 -5.32 13.44 24.86
C SER A 187 -4.47 14.56 25.44
N GLN A 188 -3.87 14.35 26.62
CA GLN A 188 -2.89 15.25 27.26
C GLN A 188 -1.51 14.58 27.38
N TRP A 189 -1.25 13.58 26.55
CA TRP A 189 0.07 12.97 26.44
C TRP A 189 0.50 13.06 24.96
N PRO A 190 1.30 14.07 24.60
CA PRO A 190 1.72 14.30 23.24
C PRO A 190 2.45 13.08 22.66
N VAL A 191 2.11 12.73 21.42
CA VAL A 191 2.92 11.80 20.63
C VAL A 191 4.36 12.30 20.54
N ASP A 192 5.30 11.39 20.45
CA ASP A 192 6.74 11.67 20.29
C ASP A 192 7.04 12.77 19.27
N GLU A 193 6.39 12.77 18.10
CA GLU A 193 6.76 13.72 17.05
C GLU A 193 6.39 15.16 17.43
N ILE A 194 5.25 15.33 18.11
CA ILE A 194 4.82 16.64 18.64
C ILE A 194 5.70 17.01 19.84
N PHE A 195 5.98 16.05 20.73
CA PHE A 195 6.82 16.29 21.88
C PHE A 195 8.22 16.77 21.46
N LEU A 196 8.91 16.01 20.60
CA LEU A 196 10.25 16.33 20.12
C LEU A 196 10.28 17.66 19.37
N GLY A 197 9.33 17.90 18.46
CA GLY A 197 9.23 19.17 17.72
C GLY A 197 9.06 20.37 18.66
N ASN A 198 8.27 20.22 19.72
CA ASN A 198 8.12 21.27 20.72
C ASN A 198 9.36 21.44 21.60
N MET A 199 10.07 20.37 21.94
CA MET A 199 11.30 20.49 22.72
C MET A 199 12.41 21.20 21.94
N ILE A 200 12.49 20.96 20.64
CA ILE A 200 13.37 21.71 19.73
C ILE A 200 13.09 23.22 19.82
N LEU A 201 11.82 23.63 19.70
CA LEU A 201 11.45 25.05 19.78
C LEU A 201 11.68 25.63 21.18
N LYS A 202 11.21 24.93 22.22
CA LYS A 202 11.25 25.39 23.61
C LYS A 202 12.67 25.66 24.09
N HIS A 203 13.61 24.79 23.71
CA HIS A 203 15.01 24.87 24.15
C HIS A 203 15.95 25.44 23.09
N ASN A 204 15.43 25.84 21.94
CA ASN A 204 16.21 26.35 20.81
C ASN A 204 17.37 25.41 20.44
N LEU A 205 17.06 24.11 20.35
CA LEU A 205 18.05 23.06 20.09
C LEU A 205 18.61 23.19 18.67
N LYS A 206 19.90 22.95 18.52
CA LYS A 206 20.54 22.86 17.20
C LYS A 206 20.10 21.57 16.51
N ILE A 207 19.41 21.70 15.38
CA ILE A 207 18.82 20.58 14.67
C ILE A 207 19.54 20.24 13.37
N TYR A 208 19.54 18.96 13.04
CA TYR A 208 19.74 18.45 11.69
C TYR A 208 18.39 17.91 11.18
N ASP A 209 17.81 18.60 10.21
CA ASP A 209 16.62 18.12 9.49
C ASP A 209 17.08 17.39 8.22
N VAL A 210 16.97 16.06 8.23
CA VAL A 210 17.39 15.23 7.09
C VAL A 210 16.60 15.56 5.82
N ASN A 211 15.33 15.96 5.94
CA ASN A 211 14.51 16.35 4.79
C ASN A 211 14.94 17.67 4.15
N ALA A 212 15.80 18.45 4.82
CA ALA A 212 16.39 19.67 4.29
C ALA A 212 17.83 19.48 3.79
N ALA A 213 18.39 18.26 3.84
CA ALA A 213 19.76 18.00 3.42
C ALA A 213 19.88 17.92 1.89
N ASP A 214 20.84 18.65 1.32
CA ASP A 214 21.03 18.73 -0.14
C ASP A 214 21.54 17.42 -0.76
N ASN A 215 22.32 16.63 -0.01
CA ASN A 215 23.02 15.44 -0.53
C ASN A 215 22.29 14.12 -0.24
N ILE A 216 21.08 14.20 0.33
CA ILE A 216 20.30 13.04 0.75
C ILE A 216 18.94 13.15 0.10
N LYS A 217 18.63 12.19 -0.78
CA LYS A 217 17.31 12.15 -1.42
C LYS A 217 16.26 11.70 -0.42
N THR A 218 15.20 12.50 -0.26
CA THR A 218 14.08 12.23 0.66
C THR A 218 12.72 12.16 -0.05
N ASP A 219 12.70 11.97 -1.37
CA ASP A 219 11.46 11.83 -2.18
C ASP A 219 10.53 10.71 -1.67
N TYR A 220 11.08 9.74 -0.95
CA TYR A 220 10.36 8.59 -0.39
C TYR A 220 10.26 8.63 1.14
N LEU A 221 10.39 9.82 1.74
CA LEU A 221 10.37 10.03 3.19
C LEU A 221 9.03 10.62 3.64
N ASP A 222 8.02 9.77 3.82
CA ASP A 222 6.72 10.20 4.32
C ASP A 222 6.04 9.09 5.15
N TYR A 223 4.90 9.38 5.78
CA TYR A 223 4.07 8.36 6.42
C TYR A 223 3.47 7.39 5.38
N ARG A 224 3.16 7.93 4.19
CA ARG A 224 2.62 7.22 3.03
C ARG A 224 3.07 7.90 1.73
N PRO A 225 3.23 7.14 0.63
CA PRO A 225 2.97 5.70 0.46
C PRO A 225 4.03 4.79 1.14
N ALA A 226 3.74 3.48 1.27
CA ALA A 226 4.73 2.47 1.65
C ALA A 226 5.46 1.94 0.39
N TYR A 227 6.75 1.64 0.52
CA TYR A 227 7.64 1.24 -0.58
C TYR A 227 8.11 -0.20 -0.45
N SER A 228 8.17 -0.90 -1.58
CA SER A 228 8.55 -2.32 -1.63
C SER A 228 10.06 -2.46 -1.67
N LEU A 229 10.62 -3.37 -0.88
CA LEU A 229 12.01 -3.78 -1.03
C LEU A 229 12.31 -4.39 -2.41
N LEU A 230 11.30 -4.76 -3.21
CA LEU A 230 11.49 -5.18 -4.59
C LEU A 230 11.67 -4.00 -5.57
N ASP A 231 11.34 -2.76 -5.18
CA ASP A 231 11.55 -1.59 -6.03
C ASP A 231 13.04 -1.25 -6.09
N SER A 232 13.70 -1.54 -7.21
CA SER A 232 15.12 -1.23 -7.39
C SER A 232 15.48 0.24 -7.18
N ASN A 233 14.54 1.18 -7.26
CA ASN A 233 14.82 2.61 -7.13
C ASN A 233 15.11 3.04 -5.70
N ILE A 234 14.51 2.38 -4.70
CA ILE A 234 14.75 2.71 -3.28
C ILE A 234 16.12 2.22 -2.77
N TRP A 235 16.84 1.44 -3.58
CA TRP A 235 18.17 0.90 -3.25
C TRP A 235 19.35 1.73 -3.79
N LYS A 236 19.09 2.79 -4.56
CA LYS A 236 20.12 3.52 -5.34
C LYS A 236 20.58 4.83 -4.67
N GLY A 237 21.87 5.13 -4.72
CA GLY A 237 22.39 6.44 -4.29
C GLY A 237 22.24 6.73 -2.80
N ASN A 238 22.36 8.01 -2.43
CA ASN A 238 22.20 8.49 -1.05
C ASN A 238 20.73 8.84 -0.80
N GLN A 239 20.01 8.02 -0.04
CA GLN A 239 18.59 8.26 0.23
C GLN A 239 18.13 7.70 1.58
N LEU A 240 17.07 8.32 2.11
CA LEU A 240 16.31 7.84 3.26
C LEU A 240 14.88 7.53 2.80
N VAL A 241 14.43 6.32 3.06
CA VAL A 241 13.14 5.79 2.57
C VAL A 241 12.31 5.29 3.72
N HIS A 242 11.08 5.77 3.84
CA HIS A 242 10.14 5.30 4.84
C HIS A 242 8.68 5.37 4.35
N PRO A 243 7.84 4.36 4.69
CA PRO A 243 8.24 3.06 5.19
C PRO A 243 8.68 2.13 4.05
N ALA A 244 9.87 1.55 4.14
CA ALA A 244 10.35 0.47 3.30
C ALA A 244 9.97 -0.87 3.94
N VAL A 245 9.19 -1.68 3.23
CA VAL A 245 8.64 -2.93 3.77
C VAL A 245 8.60 -4.02 2.71
N SER A 246 8.33 -5.25 3.14
CA SER A 246 8.04 -6.34 2.22
C SER A 246 6.85 -5.98 1.33
N GLN A 247 6.85 -6.50 0.10
CA GLN A 247 5.67 -6.44 -0.78
C GLN A 247 4.41 -6.91 -0.05
N ALA A 248 4.61 -7.85 0.88
CA ALA A 248 3.60 -8.31 1.78
C ALA A 248 2.95 -7.15 2.58
N SER A 249 3.74 -6.51 3.41
CA SER A 249 3.27 -5.50 4.36
C SER A 249 2.61 -4.30 3.67
N ILE A 250 2.96 -4.01 2.41
CA ILE A 250 2.29 -2.98 1.58
C ILE A 250 0.79 -3.24 1.48
N PHE A 251 0.39 -4.45 1.11
CA PHE A 251 -1.02 -4.79 0.95
C PHE A 251 -1.77 -4.71 2.27
N THR A 252 -1.17 -5.19 3.37
CA THR A 252 -1.80 -5.09 4.69
C THR A 252 -1.96 -3.63 5.13
N LYS A 253 -0.94 -2.79 4.91
CA LYS A 253 -0.98 -1.36 5.25
C LYS A 253 -2.05 -0.63 4.42
N TYR A 254 -2.15 -0.86 3.12
CA TYR A 254 -3.17 -0.22 2.27
C TYR A 254 -4.58 -0.79 2.45
N ALA A 255 -4.73 -2.11 2.64
CA ALA A 255 -6.05 -2.71 2.83
C ALA A 255 -6.73 -2.18 4.10
N LYS A 256 -5.98 -1.99 5.18
CA LYS A 256 -6.49 -1.37 6.40
C LYS A 256 -6.88 0.10 6.18
N GLU A 257 -6.07 0.85 5.44
CA GLU A 257 -6.24 2.28 5.22
C GLU A 257 -7.40 2.62 4.28
N TYR A 258 -7.52 1.91 3.17
CA TYR A 258 -8.60 2.09 2.19
C TYR A 258 -9.83 1.22 2.49
N ASN A 259 -9.84 0.54 3.64
CA ASN A 259 -10.90 -0.38 4.04
C ASN A 259 -11.19 -1.45 2.97
N TRP A 260 -10.13 -1.92 2.29
CA TRP A 260 -10.17 -3.07 1.39
C TRP A 260 -10.16 -4.40 2.13
N PHE A 261 -10.72 -4.45 3.35
CA PHE A 261 -11.13 -5.72 3.91
C PHE A 261 -12.24 -6.25 3.00
N LEU A 262 -11.82 -7.03 2.00
CA LEU A 262 -12.67 -7.87 1.19
C LEU A 262 -13.56 -8.61 2.19
N LYS A 263 -14.86 -8.31 2.20
CA LYS A 263 -15.79 -9.19 2.87
C LYS A 263 -15.91 -10.39 1.97
N ALA A 264 -15.12 -11.42 2.24
CA ALA A 264 -15.34 -12.71 1.63
C ALA A 264 -15.30 -13.77 2.71
N ASP A 265 -16.36 -14.56 2.74
CA ASP A 265 -16.48 -15.73 3.57
C ASP A 265 -15.26 -16.64 3.35
N GLY A 266 -14.58 -16.97 4.45
CA GLY A 266 -13.78 -18.19 4.58
C GLY A 266 -12.41 -18.20 3.93
N TRP A 267 -11.38 -18.17 4.79
CA TRP A 267 -10.09 -18.90 4.70
C TRP A 267 -9.15 -18.71 3.49
N GLU A 268 -9.53 -18.18 2.33
CA GLU A 268 -8.61 -18.05 1.17
C GLU A 268 -7.83 -16.74 1.14
N PHE A 269 -8.35 -15.67 1.76
CA PHE A 269 -7.71 -14.34 1.81
C PHE A 269 -7.17 -13.96 3.20
N ALA A 270 -7.28 -14.87 4.16
CA ALA A 270 -6.73 -14.68 5.50
C ALA A 270 -5.20 -14.48 5.42
N GLN A 271 -4.67 -13.70 6.36
CA GLN A 271 -3.23 -13.54 6.52
C GLN A 271 -2.56 -14.92 6.62
N GLY A 272 -1.64 -15.22 5.70
CA GLY A 272 -0.88 -16.47 5.66
C GLY A 272 -1.41 -17.55 4.72
N THR A 273 -2.49 -17.32 3.97
CA THR A 273 -3.00 -18.26 2.96
C THR A 273 -2.16 -18.28 1.68
N GLN A 274 -2.35 -19.25 0.80
CA GLN A 274 -1.61 -19.32 -0.46
C GLN A 274 -1.90 -18.13 -1.37
N VAL A 275 -3.16 -17.68 -1.47
CA VAL A 275 -3.54 -16.50 -2.26
C VAL A 275 -2.92 -15.24 -1.68
N PHE A 276 -3.01 -15.05 -0.35
CA PHE A 276 -2.32 -13.98 0.36
C PHE A 276 -0.82 -14.04 0.07
N ARG A 277 -0.13 -15.16 0.31
CA ARG A 277 1.31 -15.32 0.02
C ARG A 277 1.66 -15.00 -1.44
N SER A 278 0.81 -15.38 -2.40
CA SER A 278 1.01 -15.05 -3.82
C SER A 278 0.86 -13.56 -4.13
N MET A 279 -0.02 -12.81 -3.44
CA MET A 279 -0.05 -11.34 -3.58
C MET A 279 1.22 -10.69 -3.01
N MET A 280 1.80 -11.32 -2.01
CA MET A 280 2.83 -10.75 -1.13
C MET A 280 4.26 -11.05 -1.62
N LEU A 281 4.43 -11.95 -2.57
CA LEU A 281 5.72 -12.39 -3.13
C LEU A 281 6.05 -11.76 -4.49
N SER A 282 5.16 -10.94 -5.03
CA SER A 282 5.24 -10.48 -6.40
C SER A 282 5.48 -8.98 -6.52
N HIS A 283 6.67 -8.62 -6.98
CA HIS A 283 6.71 -7.82 -8.21
C HIS A 283 5.85 -8.61 -9.19
N LEU A 284 4.78 -8.04 -9.76
CA LEU A 284 3.88 -8.83 -10.57
C LEU A 284 4.59 -9.33 -11.83
N ASP A 285 5.21 -10.50 -11.75
CA ASP A 285 5.46 -11.33 -12.90
C ASP A 285 4.15 -12.05 -13.27
N GLY A 286 4.17 -12.74 -14.41
CA GLY A 286 2.98 -13.36 -15.01
C GLY A 286 2.29 -14.46 -14.20
N SER A 287 2.60 -14.65 -12.92
CA SER A 287 1.93 -15.58 -12.01
C SER A 287 0.73 -14.99 -11.24
N ASN A 288 0.52 -13.67 -11.27
CA ASN A 288 -0.35 -12.94 -10.32
C ASN A 288 -1.76 -12.56 -10.81
N GLN A 289 -2.13 -13.02 -11.99
CA GLN A 289 -3.42 -12.75 -12.62
C GLN A 289 -4.61 -13.15 -11.75
N GLY A 290 -4.52 -14.30 -11.07
CA GLY A 290 -5.59 -14.79 -10.19
C GLY A 290 -5.89 -13.85 -9.02
N VAL A 291 -4.89 -13.09 -8.56
CA VAL A 291 -5.00 -12.16 -7.43
C VAL A 291 -5.75 -10.89 -7.84
N TYR A 292 -5.29 -10.20 -8.89
CA TYR A 292 -5.96 -9.01 -9.41
C TYR A 292 -7.43 -9.33 -9.75
N ASN A 293 -7.65 -10.44 -10.45
CA ASN A 293 -9.00 -10.89 -10.83
C ASN A 293 -9.89 -11.16 -9.61
N ALA A 294 -9.35 -11.77 -8.55
CA ALA A 294 -10.09 -12.02 -7.33
C ALA A 294 -10.45 -10.70 -6.60
N VAL A 295 -9.53 -9.74 -6.55
CA VAL A 295 -9.78 -8.43 -5.94
C VAL A 295 -10.86 -7.65 -6.71
N ILE A 296 -10.71 -7.51 -8.03
CA ILE A 296 -11.70 -6.81 -8.86
C ILE A 296 -13.09 -7.44 -8.75
N ARG A 297 -13.17 -8.78 -8.75
CA ARG A 297 -14.43 -9.50 -8.59
C ARG A 297 -15.13 -9.19 -7.27
N ASN A 298 -14.38 -9.22 -6.16
CA ASN A 298 -14.92 -8.88 -4.86
C ASN A 298 -15.35 -7.41 -4.78
N MET A 299 -14.61 -6.52 -5.45
CA MET A 299 -14.98 -5.10 -5.50
C MET A 299 -16.27 -4.85 -6.28
N TYR A 300 -16.55 -5.61 -7.35
CA TYR A 300 -17.85 -5.57 -8.04
C TYR A 300 -18.98 -6.06 -7.13
N HIS A 301 -18.79 -7.21 -6.46
CA HIS A 301 -19.76 -7.76 -5.52
C HIS A 301 -20.11 -6.75 -4.41
N ASP A 302 -19.09 -6.13 -3.82
CA ASP A 302 -19.24 -5.19 -2.70
C ASP A 302 -19.57 -3.76 -3.14
N LYS A 303 -19.77 -3.52 -4.45
CA LYS A 303 -20.05 -2.20 -5.05
C LYS A 303 -19.04 -1.12 -4.60
N ARG A 304 -17.75 -1.48 -4.62
CA ARG A 304 -16.64 -0.60 -4.24
C ARG A 304 -16.12 0.21 -5.43
N ASP A 305 -15.24 1.18 -5.16
CA ASP A 305 -14.59 2.00 -6.19
C ASP A 305 -13.53 1.21 -6.97
N VAL A 306 -13.99 0.44 -7.96
CA VAL A 306 -13.13 -0.39 -8.83
C VAL A 306 -12.16 0.46 -9.64
N LEU A 307 -12.60 1.64 -10.10
CA LEU A 307 -11.77 2.54 -10.90
C LEU A 307 -10.61 3.13 -10.09
N GLY A 308 -10.86 3.51 -8.83
CA GLY A 308 -9.83 3.96 -7.89
C GLY A 308 -8.76 2.89 -7.65
N PHE A 309 -9.18 1.63 -7.46
CA PHE A 309 -8.24 0.52 -7.33
C PHE A 309 -7.43 0.26 -8.61
N SER A 310 -8.07 0.27 -9.78
CA SER A 310 -7.39 0.09 -11.07
C SER A 310 -6.33 1.17 -11.34
N LYS A 311 -6.62 2.43 -10.96
CA LYS A 311 -5.63 3.54 -11.01
C LYS A 311 -4.44 3.30 -10.07
N LEU A 312 -4.72 2.83 -8.86
CA LEU A 312 -3.69 2.46 -7.90
C LEU A 312 -2.85 1.29 -8.41
N ALA A 313 -3.50 0.30 -9.02
CA ALA A 313 -2.84 -0.87 -9.57
C ALA A 313 -1.85 -0.47 -10.66
N ILE A 314 -2.23 0.38 -11.62
CA ILE A 314 -1.27 0.92 -12.61
C ILE A 314 -0.14 1.71 -11.95
N LYS A 315 -0.46 2.63 -11.04
CA LYS A 315 0.54 3.48 -10.37
C LYS A 315 1.63 2.67 -9.69
N HIS A 316 1.29 1.47 -9.21
CA HIS A 316 2.17 0.61 -8.44
C HIS A 316 2.60 -0.66 -9.21
N GLY A 317 2.37 -0.74 -10.53
CA GLY A 317 2.79 -1.89 -11.35
C GLY A 317 2.09 -3.20 -10.97
N LEU A 318 0.84 -3.12 -10.48
CA LEU A 318 0.03 -4.24 -10.02
C LEU A 318 -0.91 -4.80 -11.11
N THR A 319 -0.57 -4.63 -12.39
CA THR A 319 -1.28 -5.24 -13.54
C THR A 319 -0.30 -5.62 -14.64
N TYR A 320 -0.71 -6.46 -15.60
CA TYR A 320 0.05 -6.62 -16.84
C TYR A 320 0.13 -5.32 -17.64
N ASP A 321 1.14 -5.22 -18.50
CA ASP A 321 1.28 -4.13 -19.45
C ASP A 321 0.01 -3.97 -20.30
N ASN A 322 -0.57 -2.77 -20.23
CA ASN A 322 -1.79 -2.39 -20.95
C ASN A 322 -3.04 -3.23 -20.60
N GLN A 323 -3.04 -3.96 -19.47
CA GLN A 323 -4.21 -4.73 -19.04
C GLN A 323 -5.44 -3.81 -18.91
N LEU A 324 -5.23 -2.69 -18.24
CA LEU A 324 -6.22 -1.65 -18.02
C LEU A 324 -6.08 -0.58 -19.10
N ASP A 325 -7.01 -0.60 -20.04
CA ASP A 325 -7.10 0.39 -21.11
C ASP A 325 -8.15 1.45 -20.73
N PHE A 326 -7.72 2.64 -20.30
CA PHE A 326 -8.64 3.72 -19.95
C PHE A 326 -9.29 4.39 -21.18
N ALA A 327 -8.84 4.09 -22.40
CA ALA A 327 -9.56 4.49 -23.60
C ALA A 327 -10.76 3.58 -23.88
N ASN A 328 -10.81 2.38 -23.26
CA ASN A 328 -11.99 1.53 -23.30
C ASN A 328 -13.11 2.15 -22.46
N LEU A 329 -14.13 2.66 -23.14
CA LEU A 329 -15.31 3.29 -22.54
C LEU A 329 -16.11 2.34 -21.66
N ALA A 330 -15.96 1.03 -21.86
CA ALA A 330 -16.66 0.01 -21.09
C ALA A 330 -16.00 -0.32 -19.75
N LEU A 331 -14.73 0.04 -19.53
CA LEU A 331 -13.95 -0.43 -18.38
C LEU A 331 -14.63 -0.09 -17.04
N HIS A 332 -14.92 -1.12 -16.25
CA HIS A 332 -15.57 -1.07 -14.93
C HIS A 332 -16.95 -0.40 -14.89
N LYS A 333 -17.62 -0.24 -16.04
CA LYS A 333 -18.96 0.34 -16.11
C LYS A 333 -20.02 -0.63 -15.57
N PRO A 334 -21.19 -0.13 -15.14
CA PRO A 334 -22.31 -0.98 -14.73
C PRO A 334 -22.81 -1.88 -15.86
N VAL A 335 -23.12 -3.13 -15.51
CA VAL A 335 -23.56 -4.14 -16.47
C VAL A 335 -24.76 -4.91 -15.92
N ALA A 336 -25.68 -5.29 -16.82
CA ALA A 336 -26.75 -6.24 -16.58
C ALA A 336 -26.68 -7.40 -17.60
N SER A 337 -27.33 -8.52 -17.30
CA SER A 337 -27.45 -9.64 -18.25
C SER A 337 -28.75 -10.42 -18.02
N SER A 338 -29.18 -11.18 -19.03
CA SER A 338 -30.21 -12.21 -18.83
C SER A 338 -29.66 -13.32 -17.92
N LEU A 339 -30.21 -13.43 -16.71
CA LEU A 339 -29.98 -14.50 -15.72
C LEU A 339 -28.56 -15.11 -15.67
N THR A 340 -27.79 -14.77 -14.64
CA THR A 340 -26.46 -15.35 -14.40
C THR A 340 -26.56 -16.82 -13.93
N PHE A 341 -25.59 -17.64 -14.34
CA PHE A 341 -25.53 -19.07 -14.00
C PHE A 341 -25.51 -19.27 -12.47
N SER A 342 -26.52 -19.93 -11.88
CA SER A 342 -26.51 -20.29 -10.45
C SER A 342 -26.20 -21.77 -10.25
N THR A 343 -24.96 -22.07 -9.93
CA THR A 343 -24.65 -23.28 -9.16
C THR A 343 -23.80 -22.87 -7.96
N ILE A 344 -24.43 -22.87 -6.79
CA ILE A 344 -23.91 -22.98 -5.41
C ILE A 344 -22.87 -21.95 -4.91
N THR A 345 -22.35 -21.05 -5.74
CA THR A 345 -21.56 -19.91 -5.26
C THR A 345 -21.86 -18.72 -6.16
N GLU A 346 -22.45 -17.66 -5.62
CA GLU A 346 -22.73 -16.37 -6.29
C GLU A 346 -21.46 -15.68 -6.84
N GLN A 347 -20.31 -16.33 -6.72
CA GLN A 347 -18.97 -15.77 -6.90
C GLN A 347 -18.34 -16.01 -8.29
N PHE A 348 -18.98 -16.70 -9.24
CA PHE A 348 -18.28 -17.16 -10.47
C PHE A 348 -18.78 -16.66 -11.83
N ALA A 349 -19.94 -15.99 -11.94
CA ALA A 349 -20.48 -15.56 -13.23
C ALA A 349 -21.18 -14.19 -13.16
N GLN A 350 -20.39 -13.11 -13.01
CA GLN A 350 -20.89 -11.73 -12.98
C GLN A 350 -20.81 -11.10 -14.37
N ALA A 351 -21.79 -10.26 -14.71
CA ALA A 351 -21.84 -9.61 -16.03
C ALA A 351 -20.71 -8.57 -16.17
N GLU A 352 -20.34 -7.94 -15.07
CA GLU A 352 -19.25 -6.98 -14.88
C GLU A 352 -17.87 -7.58 -15.17
N SER A 353 -17.76 -8.91 -15.11
CA SER A 353 -16.52 -9.61 -15.48
C SER A 353 -16.24 -9.53 -16.97
N ALA A 354 -17.17 -9.11 -17.82
CA ALA A 354 -16.88 -8.79 -19.21
C ALA A 354 -16.24 -7.39 -19.38
N VAL A 355 -16.08 -6.60 -18.32
CA VAL A 355 -15.55 -5.22 -18.39
C VAL A 355 -14.44 -4.94 -17.38
N ASP A 356 -13.72 -5.97 -16.93
CA ASP A 356 -12.67 -5.84 -15.90
C ASP A 356 -11.25 -5.62 -16.45
N GLY A 357 -11.08 -5.65 -17.78
CA GLY A 357 -9.79 -5.49 -18.47
C GLY A 357 -8.98 -6.78 -18.55
N ASN A 358 -9.50 -7.92 -18.11
CA ASN A 358 -8.81 -9.21 -18.15
C ASN A 358 -9.14 -10.00 -19.43
N LEU A 359 -8.12 -10.20 -20.27
CA LEU A 359 -8.19 -10.96 -21.52
C LEU A 359 -7.88 -12.46 -21.38
N ASP A 360 -7.91 -13.04 -20.17
CA ASP A 360 -7.70 -14.46 -19.94
C ASP A 360 -8.52 -15.35 -20.87
N THR A 361 -7.89 -16.35 -21.49
CA THR A 361 -8.59 -17.26 -22.41
C THR A 361 -9.44 -18.32 -21.70
N ASP A 362 -9.16 -18.66 -20.43
CA ASP A 362 -9.94 -19.59 -19.60
C ASP A 362 -10.57 -18.92 -18.36
N LYS A 363 -11.05 -17.70 -18.54
CA LYS A 363 -11.63 -16.87 -17.46
C LYS A 363 -12.80 -17.51 -16.73
N TYR A 364 -13.53 -18.44 -17.36
CA TYR A 364 -14.69 -19.12 -16.76
C TYR A 364 -14.35 -19.88 -15.47
N ARG A 365 -13.15 -20.48 -15.35
CA ARG A 365 -12.72 -21.12 -14.10
C ARG A 365 -12.43 -20.13 -12.97
N PHE A 366 -12.27 -18.86 -13.32
CA PHE A 366 -11.84 -17.77 -12.45
C PHE A 366 -12.74 -16.53 -12.59
N GLY A 367 -14.05 -16.72 -12.79
CA GLY A 367 -15.03 -15.64 -12.67
C GLY A 367 -15.43 -14.90 -13.94
N GLY A 368 -15.29 -15.47 -15.15
CA GLY A 368 -15.76 -14.83 -16.39
C GLY A 368 -17.28 -14.75 -16.51
N PHE A 369 -17.78 -13.86 -17.39
CA PHE A 369 -19.21 -13.77 -17.65
C PHE A 369 -19.73 -15.00 -18.41
N ALA A 370 -20.79 -15.61 -17.89
CA ALA A 370 -21.60 -16.61 -18.57
C ALA A 370 -23.06 -16.52 -18.11
N SER A 371 -23.99 -16.48 -19.06
CA SER A 371 -25.43 -16.59 -18.76
C SER A 371 -25.82 -18.02 -18.35
N ARG A 372 -27.05 -18.19 -17.86
CA ARG A 372 -27.72 -19.49 -17.89
C ARG A 372 -27.97 -19.93 -19.32
N TRP A 373 -28.27 -21.22 -19.46
CA TRP A 373 -28.86 -21.76 -20.67
C TRP A 373 -30.23 -21.12 -20.87
N ASP A 374 -30.38 -20.27 -21.88
CA ASP A 374 -31.61 -19.52 -22.13
C ASP A 374 -31.85 -19.31 -23.62
N ASN A 375 -33.10 -19.02 -23.99
CA ASN A 375 -33.47 -18.58 -25.32
C ASN A 375 -33.11 -17.10 -25.47
N LYS A 376 -32.22 -16.81 -26.41
CA LYS A 376 -31.74 -15.45 -26.69
C LYS A 376 -31.16 -14.69 -25.49
N PRO A 377 -30.16 -15.24 -24.79
CA PRO A 377 -29.53 -14.56 -23.66
C PRO A 377 -28.84 -13.26 -24.12
N TRP A 378 -28.83 -12.25 -23.25
CA TRP A 378 -28.28 -10.94 -23.50
C TRP A 378 -27.33 -10.46 -22.40
N TRP A 379 -26.47 -9.52 -22.79
CA TRP A 379 -25.56 -8.78 -21.92
C TRP A 379 -25.68 -7.29 -22.28
N GLN A 380 -25.77 -6.41 -21.29
CA GLN A 380 -26.01 -4.98 -21.48
C GLN A 380 -25.11 -4.16 -20.58
N ILE A 381 -24.49 -3.14 -21.13
CA ILE A 381 -23.69 -2.16 -20.40
C ILE A 381 -24.40 -0.82 -20.35
N ASP A 382 -24.28 -0.13 -19.21
CA ASP A 382 -24.59 1.28 -19.04
C ASP A 382 -23.29 2.08 -19.08
N LEU A 383 -23.11 2.92 -20.09
CA LEU A 383 -21.98 3.84 -20.22
C LEU A 383 -22.05 5.02 -19.23
N GLU A 384 -23.10 5.07 -18.41
CA GLU A 384 -23.47 6.07 -17.39
C GLU A 384 -23.88 7.43 -17.98
N VAL A 385 -23.27 7.81 -19.09
CA VAL A 385 -23.58 9.00 -19.89
C VAL A 385 -23.68 8.61 -21.37
N GLU A 386 -24.31 9.47 -22.17
CA GLU A 386 -24.28 9.30 -23.62
C GLU A 386 -22.86 9.54 -24.14
N MET A 387 -22.31 8.54 -24.81
CA MET A 387 -20.98 8.57 -25.42
C MET A 387 -21.06 8.22 -26.90
N ALA A 388 -20.18 8.82 -27.70
CA ALA A 388 -20.00 8.40 -29.09
C ALA A 388 -19.27 7.05 -29.10
N ILE A 389 -19.73 6.11 -29.92
CA ILE A 389 -19.06 4.82 -30.11
C ILE A 389 -18.95 4.52 -31.61
N SER A 390 -17.82 3.94 -32.02
CA SER A 390 -17.63 3.46 -33.40
C SER A 390 -17.00 2.08 -33.49
N GLN A 391 -16.54 1.49 -32.37
CA GLN A 391 -15.96 0.16 -32.38
C GLN A 391 -16.30 -0.65 -31.14
N LEU A 392 -16.56 -1.94 -31.36
CA LEU A 392 -16.63 -2.97 -30.32
C LEU A 392 -15.52 -4.00 -30.53
N LYS A 393 -14.92 -4.46 -29.43
CA LYS A 393 -14.05 -5.64 -29.41
C LYS A 393 -14.64 -6.67 -28.47
N LEU A 394 -14.94 -7.86 -29.01
CA LEU A 394 -15.51 -8.98 -28.28
C LEU A 394 -14.43 -10.04 -28.10
N TYR A 395 -14.15 -10.42 -26.86
CA TYR A 395 -13.19 -11.47 -26.53
C TYR A 395 -13.90 -12.71 -26.03
N HIS A 396 -13.49 -13.87 -26.51
CA HIS A 396 -14.16 -15.13 -26.21
C HIS A 396 -13.22 -16.16 -25.57
N ARG A 397 -13.84 -17.10 -24.84
CA ARG A 397 -13.19 -18.27 -24.27
C ARG A 397 -12.70 -19.22 -25.35
N GLU A 398 -11.48 -19.73 -25.18
CA GLU A 398 -10.94 -20.78 -26.03
C GLU A 398 -11.79 -22.06 -25.95
N GLY A 399 -12.07 -22.66 -27.12
CA GLY A 399 -12.74 -23.98 -27.19
C GLY A 399 -14.26 -23.97 -27.03
N TYR A 400 -14.90 -22.80 -26.95
CA TYR A 400 -16.36 -22.68 -26.79
C TYR A 400 -17.02 -21.72 -27.80
N PHE A 401 -16.35 -21.42 -28.92
CA PHE A 401 -16.81 -20.43 -29.90
C PHE A 401 -18.20 -20.75 -30.49
N GLU A 402 -18.59 -22.03 -30.48
CA GLU A 402 -19.91 -22.49 -30.94
C GLU A 402 -21.08 -21.85 -30.18
N ARG A 403 -20.84 -21.38 -28.95
CA ARG A 403 -21.85 -20.72 -28.12
C ARG A 403 -22.21 -19.31 -28.59
N THR A 404 -21.33 -18.67 -29.36
CA THR A 404 -21.46 -17.26 -29.73
C THR A 404 -21.24 -17.09 -31.23
N LYS A 405 -22.16 -17.62 -32.03
CA LYS A 405 -22.12 -17.53 -33.51
C LYS A 405 -22.97 -16.40 -34.08
N ALA A 406 -24.02 -15.99 -33.37
CA ALA A 406 -24.95 -14.97 -33.83
C ALA A 406 -25.29 -14.00 -32.70
N ILE A 407 -25.00 -12.71 -32.89
CA ILE A 407 -25.28 -11.63 -31.95
C ILE A 407 -25.99 -10.49 -32.69
N ASP A 408 -27.05 -9.95 -32.10
CA ASP A 408 -27.56 -8.63 -32.43
C ASP A 408 -26.93 -7.58 -31.50
N VAL A 409 -26.45 -6.49 -32.10
CA VAL A 409 -25.93 -5.32 -31.37
C VAL A 409 -27.01 -4.26 -31.38
N GLU A 410 -27.43 -3.87 -30.18
CA GLU A 410 -28.53 -2.94 -29.96
C GLU A 410 -28.06 -1.80 -29.07
N VAL A 411 -28.61 -0.61 -29.26
CA VAL A 411 -28.27 0.60 -28.49
C VAL A 411 -29.50 1.30 -27.98
N SER A 412 -29.34 2.08 -26.91
CA SER A 412 -30.44 2.84 -26.31
C SER A 412 -29.91 4.05 -25.54
N SER A 413 -30.66 5.16 -25.58
CA SER A 413 -30.40 6.33 -24.73
C SER A 413 -31.06 6.21 -23.35
N ASP A 414 -32.19 5.50 -23.25
CA ASP A 414 -33.03 5.41 -22.04
C ASP A 414 -32.89 4.10 -21.26
N GLY A 415 -32.33 3.06 -21.89
CA GLY A 415 -32.20 1.72 -21.33
C GLY A 415 -33.49 0.89 -21.38
N GLU A 416 -34.54 1.40 -22.03
CA GLU A 416 -35.84 0.76 -22.20
C GLU A 416 -36.10 0.40 -23.67
N THR A 417 -35.88 1.35 -24.58
CA THR A 417 -36.12 1.20 -26.01
C THR A 417 -34.81 0.96 -26.74
N PHE A 418 -34.65 -0.24 -27.31
CA PHE A 418 -33.44 -0.65 -28.01
C PHE A 418 -33.62 -0.61 -29.52
N VAL A 419 -32.64 -0.02 -30.21
CA VAL A 419 -32.55 -0.01 -31.67
C VAL A 419 -31.39 -0.90 -32.06
N LYS A 420 -31.67 -1.90 -32.90
CA LYS A 420 -30.63 -2.74 -33.49
C LYS A 420 -29.82 -1.95 -34.51
N ILE A 421 -28.50 -1.98 -34.36
CA ILE A 421 -27.55 -1.25 -35.20
C ILE A 421 -26.59 -2.15 -35.98
N ALA A 422 -26.41 -3.39 -35.55
CA ALA A 422 -25.63 -4.37 -36.29
C ALA A 422 -26.11 -5.80 -36.05
N GLU A 423 -25.94 -6.63 -37.07
CA GLU A 423 -26.17 -8.07 -37.02
C GLU A 423 -24.85 -8.79 -37.26
N LEU A 424 -24.42 -9.56 -36.28
CA LEU A 424 -23.25 -10.40 -36.36
C LEU A 424 -23.73 -11.84 -36.55
N ARG A 425 -23.36 -12.46 -37.67
CA ARG A 425 -23.71 -13.84 -38.03
C ARG A 425 -22.44 -14.59 -38.40
N GLU A 426 -22.43 -15.90 -38.16
CA GLU A 426 -21.26 -16.76 -38.37
C GLU A 426 -19.97 -16.16 -37.78
N ILE A 427 -20.05 -15.68 -36.53
CA ILE A 427 -18.94 -15.02 -35.86
C ILE A 427 -17.74 -15.97 -35.76
N VAL A 428 -16.59 -15.49 -36.24
CA VAL A 428 -15.30 -16.14 -36.06
C VAL A 428 -14.42 -15.27 -35.16
N PHE A 429 -13.97 -15.85 -34.05
CA PHE A 429 -12.99 -15.23 -33.17
C PHE A 429 -11.57 -15.60 -33.63
N THR A 430 -10.73 -14.59 -33.84
CA THR A 430 -9.37 -14.77 -34.33
C THR A 430 -8.39 -14.76 -33.15
N LYS A 431 -7.44 -15.69 -33.14
CA LYS A 431 -6.35 -15.67 -32.16
C LYS A 431 -5.42 -14.48 -32.45
N VAL A 432 -5.25 -13.59 -31.48
CA VAL A 432 -4.39 -12.41 -31.56
C VAL A 432 -3.37 -12.44 -30.44
N GLU A 433 -2.14 -11.98 -30.70
CA GLU A 433 -1.11 -11.82 -29.67
C GLU A 433 -1.48 -10.66 -28.72
N THR A 434 -1.14 -10.79 -27.44
CA THR A 434 -1.35 -9.73 -26.46
C THR A 434 -0.39 -9.85 -25.28
N THR A 435 0.02 -8.72 -24.72
CA THR A 435 0.77 -8.65 -23.45
C THR A 435 -0.14 -8.55 -22.23
N ARG A 436 -1.46 -8.49 -22.44
CA ARG A 436 -2.46 -8.17 -21.41
C ARG A 436 -2.92 -9.38 -20.59
N ASN A 437 -2.33 -10.55 -20.83
CA ASN A 437 -2.57 -11.78 -20.09
C ASN A 437 -1.32 -12.68 -20.09
N ARG A 438 -1.32 -13.73 -19.28
CA ARG A 438 -0.19 -14.68 -19.17
C ARG A 438 0.01 -15.50 -20.43
N GLN A 439 -1.06 -15.86 -21.12
CA GLN A 439 -1.04 -16.80 -22.23
C GLN A 439 -0.37 -16.18 -23.46
N GLY A 440 -0.25 -14.86 -23.52
CA GLY A 440 0.35 -14.13 -24.63
C GLY A 440 -0.60 -13.98 -25.82
N TYR A 441 -1.85 -14.42 -25.68
CA TYR A 441 -2.85 -14.37 -26.76
C TYR A 441 -4.29 -14.29 -26.23
N ALA A 442 -5.20 -13.79 -27.07
CA ALA A 442 -6.64 -13.79 -26.83
C ALA A 442 -7.41 -14.13 -28.12
N PHE A 443 -8.71 -14.42 -28.00
CA PHE A 443 -9.58 -14.69 -29.15
C PHE A 443 -10.54 -13.52 -29.35
N LEU A 444 -10.34 -12.76 -30.42
CA LEU A 444 -10.96 -11.46 -30.64
C LEU A 444 -11.86 -11.46 -31.88
N LYS A 445 -13.01 -10.80 -31.75
CA LYS A 445 -13.81 -10.29 -32.87
C LYS A 445 -13.93 -8.77 -32.75
N THR A 446 -13.37 -8.05 -33.72
CA THR A 446 -13.59 -6.61 -33.88
C THR A 446 -14.82 -6.34 -34.72
N VAL A 447 -15.61 -5.36 -34.30
CA VAL A 447 -16.83 -4.90 -34.98
C VAL A 447 -16.70 -3.38 -35.12
N ASN A 448 -16.63 -2.91 -36.37
CA ASN A 448 -16.70 -1.49 -36.66
C ASN A 448 -18.16 -1.11 -36.89
N LEU A 449 -18.58 -0.03 -36.26
CA LEU A 449 -19.92 0.52 -36.31
C LEU A 449 -19.86 1.88 -37.02
N SER A 450 -20.96 2.27 -37.65
CA SER A 450 -21.16 3.69 -37.96
C SER A 450 -21.19 4.47 -36.64
N PRO A 451 -20.47 5.60 -36.52
CA PRO A 451 -20.45 6.38 -35.28
C PRO A 451 -21.87 6.70 -34.79
N ILE A 452 -22.14 6.38 -33.53
CA ILE A 452 -23.44 6.57 -32.91
C ILE A 452 -23.28 7.01 -31.47
N THR A 453 -24.10 7.96 -31.03
CA THR A 453 -24.17 8.38 -29.64
C THR A 453 -25.20 7.52 -28.91
N THR A 454 -24.80 6.90 -27.81
CA THR A 454 -25.67 6.06 -26.99
C THR A 454 -25.21 6.03 -25.54
N ARG A 455 -26.11 5.69 -24.62
CA ARG A 455 -25.76 5.38 -23.22
C ARG A 455 -25.69 3.88 -22.98
N PHE A 456 -26.55 3.09 -23.59
CA PHE A 456 -26.61 1.65 -23.38
C PHE A 456 -26.19 0.90 -24.64
N VAL A 457 -25.47 -0.19 -24.46
CA VAL A 457 -25.19 -1.17 -25.52
C VAL A 457 -25.63 -2.53 -25.03
N ARG A 458 -26.43 -3.24 -25.83
CA ARG A 458 -26.89 -4.60 -25.56
C ARG A 458 -26.39 -5.53 -26.65
N LEU A 459 -25.85 -6.65 -26.23
CA LEU A 459 -25.47 -7.77 -27.06
C LEU A 459 -26.46 -8.90 -26.78
N THR A 460 -27.27 -9.27 -27.77
CA THR A 460 -28.26 -10.34 -27.64
C THR A 460 -27.81 -11.50 -28.51
N ASN A 461 -27.55 -12.66 -27.92
CA ASN A 461 -27.30 -13.88 -28.67
C ASN A 461 -28.62 -14.29 -29.35
N VAL A 462 -28.61 -14.51 -30.66
CA VAL A 462 -29.84 -14.80 -31.43
C VAL A 462 -29.82 -16.20 -32.06
N SER A 463 -29.10 -17.13 -31.42
CA SER A 463 -29.18 -18.56 -31.74
C SER A 463 -30.64 -19.06 -31.70
N ASP A 464 -30.97 -19.96 -32.63
CA ASP A 464 -32.30 -20.59 -32.71
C ASP A 464 -32.57 -21.49 -31.50
N ASP A 465 -31.52 -22.15 -31.02
CA ASP A 465 -31.54 -22.96 -29.81
C ASP A 465 -31.11 -22.15 -28.58
N ALA A 466 -31.65 -22.54 -27.42
CA ALA A 466 -31.16 -22.04 -26.14
C ALA A 466 -29.65 -22.31 -25.99
N VAL A 467 -28.93 -21.36 -25.41
CA VAL A 467 -27.46 -21.38 -25.36
C VAL A 467 -26.96 -20.70 -24.09
N ILE A 468 -25.73 -21.01 -23.68
CA ILE A 468 -24.99 -20.22 -22.69
C ILE A 468 -24.25 -19.13 -23.45
N PHE A 469 -24.54 -17.86 -23.15
CA PHE A 469 -23.80 -16.74 -23.71
C PHE A 469 -22.64 -16.36 -22.82
N ASN A 470 -21.43 -16.37 -23.37
CA ASN A 470 -20.22 -16.06 -22.64
C ASN A 470 -19.31 -15.11 -23.43
N LEU A 471 -18.74 -14.14 -22.73
CA LEU A 471 -17.74 -13.22 -23.25
C LEU A 471 -16.70 -13.02 -22.15
N ASN A 472 -15.41 -13.13 -22.50
CA ASN A 472 -14.33 -12.90 -21.55
C ASN A 472 -14.12 -11.41 -21.31
N GLN A 473 -14.28 -10.60 -22.34
CA GLN A 473 -14.17 -9.14 -22.28
C GLN A 473 -14.97 -8.51 -23.42
N VAL A 474 -15.56 -7.35 -23.16
CA VAL A 474 -16.14 -6.43 -24.13
C VAL A 474 -15.43 -5.09 -23.94
N GLU A 475 -14.96 -4.54 -25.05
CA GLU A 475 -14.35 -3.21 -25.08
C GLU A 475 -15.08 -2.34 -26.09
N ILE A 476 -15.26 -1.06 -25.76
CA ILE A 476 -16.01 -0.08 -26.53
C ILE A 476 -15.12 1.14 -26.72
N TYR A 477 -15.03 1.63 -27.94
CA TYR A 477 -14.19 2.77 -28.32
C TYR A 477 -14.94 3.76 -29.22
N GLU A 478 -14.51 5.02 -29.17
CA GLU A 478 -14.95 6.11 -30.04
C GLU A 478 -14.47 5.96 -31.48
#